data_AF-A0A017HMV2-F1
#
_entry.id   AF-A0A017HMV2-F1
#
_cell.length_a   1.000
_cell.length_b   1.000
_cell.length_c   1.000
_cell.angle_alpha   90.00
_cell.angle_beta   90.00
_cell.angle_gamma   90.00
#
_symmetry.space_group_name_H-M   'P 1'
#
loop_
_entity.id
_entity.type
_entity.pdbx_description
1 polymer ?
#
loop_
_entity_poly.entity_id
_entity_poly.type
_entity_poly.pdbx_seq_one_letter_code
_entity_poly.pdbx_strand_id
1 'polypeptide(L)'
;MIRARRATVSRFPMTESPDLFHLGPPLDQLGALADFLRAARGADVTIRTELDRPLATPEVQLLLAAIRDPAGPSAVRVAPASGRIASGLRLLGLDGCIEVAD
;
A
#
# COMPACT_ATOMS: atom_id res chain seq x y z
N MET A 1 -16.58 34.85 28.49
CA MET A 1 -15.37 34.91 27.65
C MET A 1 -14.59 33.62 27.89
N ILE A 2 -14.18 32.95 26.80
CA ILE A 2 -13.41 31.68 26.71
C ILE A 2 -14.15 30.38 27.14
N ARG A 3 -14.74 29.71 26.14
CA ARG A 3 -15.09 28.28 26.15
C ARG A 3 -13.79 27.46 26.07
N ALA A 4 -13.51 26.64 27.08
CA ALA A 4 -12.50 25.59 26.97
C ALA A 4 -13.03 24.50 26.02
N ARG A 5 -12.39 24.36 24.84
CA ARG A 5 -12.73 23.33 23.86
C ARG A 5 -12.30 21.97 24.40
N ARG A 6 -13.27 21.06 24.45
CA ARG A 6 -13.12 19.62 24.69
C ARG A 6 -11.99 19.08 23.81
N ALA A 7 -10.96 18.53 24.44
CA ALA A 7 -9.98 17.68 23.77
C ALA A 7 -10.73 16.42 23.30
N THR A 8 -11.02 16.34 22.01
CA THR A 8 -11.54 15.12 21.39
C THR A 8 -10.38 14.14 21.30
N VAL A 9 -10.30 13.27 22.30
CA VAL A 9 -9.46 12.07 22.26
C VAL A 9 -10.03 11.19 21.15
N SER A 10 -9.44 11.27 19.95
CA SER A 10 -9.72 10.33 18.88
C SER A 10 -9.07 9.00 19.24
N ARG A 11 -9.82 8.18 19.98
CA ARG A 11 -9.52 6.76 20.16
C ARG A 11 -9.77 6.06 18.83
N PHE A 12 -8.75 5.98 17.98
CA PHE A 12 -8.69 4.91 17.01
C PHE A 12 -8.21 3.66 17.78
N PRO A 13 -9.01 2.59 17.88
CA PRO A 13 -8.51 1.33 18.42
C PRO A 13 -7.37 0.86 17.51
N MET A 14 -6.20 0.61 18.10
CA MET A 14 -5.11 -0.12 17.48
C MET A 14 -5.53 -1.59 17.32
N THR A 15 -6.35 -1.85 16.32
CA THR A 15 -6.33 -3.16 15.64
C THR A 15 -5.22 -3.03 14.62
N GLU A 16 -4.13 -3.77 14.80
CA GLU A 16 -3.13 -4.00 13.76
C GLU A 16 -3.90 -4.42 12.50
N SER A 17 -4.05 -3.51 11.52
CA SER A 17 -4.74 -3.83 10.27
C SER A 17 -3.94 -4.95 9.60
N PRO A 18 -4.50 -6.16 9.44
CA PRO A 18 -3.81 -7.27 8.79
C PRO A 18 -3.50 -6.97 7.31
N ASP A 19 -4.00 -5.84 6.81
CA ASP A 19 -3.95 -5.40 5.43
C ASP A 19 -2.81 -4.40 5.14
N LEU A 20 -1.86 -4.23 6.07
CA LEU A 20 -0.82 -3.21 5.98
C LEU A 20 0.58 -3.79 5.78
N PHE A 21 1.21 -3.47 4.64
CA PHE A 21 2.62 -3.81 4.38
C PHE A 21 3.47 -2.56 4.25
N HIS A 22 4.66 -2.55 4.85
CA HIS A 22 5.60 -1.44 4.77
C HIS A 22 6.72 -1.72 3.76
N LEU A 23 6.76 -0.93 2.70
CA LEU A 23 7.78 -0.93 1.66
C LEU A 23 8.79 0.21 1.93
N GLY A 24 10.03 -0.14 2.24
CA GLY A 24 11.14 0.77 2.54
C GLY A 24 12.46 0.32 1.89
N PRO A 25 13.58 1.01 2.15
CA PRO A 25 14.86 0.67 1.53
C PRO A 25 15.61 -0.39 2.38
N PRO A 26 15.37 -1.69 2.13
CA PRO A 26 16.43 -2.60 1.63
C PRO A 26 15.92 -3.73 0.68
N LEU A 27 16.87 -4.42 0.02
CA LEU A 27 16.65 -5.43 -1.03
C LEU A 27 15.87 -6.69 -0.59
N ASP A 28 15.81 -7.01 0.71
CA ASP A 28 15.21 -8.26 1.24
C ASP A 28 13.67 -8.21 1.38
N GLN A 29 13.03 -7.12 0.99
CA GLN A 29 11.57 -6.94 1.18
C GLN A 29 10.68 -7.60 0.13
N LEU A 30 11.24 -8.02 -1.01
CA LEU A 30 10.45 -8.64 -2.08
C LEU A 30 9.84 -9.98 -1.66
N GLY A 31 10.58 -10.79 -0.89
CA GLY A 31 10.07 -12.05 -0.34
C GLY A 31 8.92 -11.82 0.65
N ALA A 32 9.12 -10.90 1.60
CA ALA A 32 8.11 -10.53 2.57
C ALA A 32 6.85 -9.93 1.91
N LEU A 33 7.01 -9.11 0.88
CA LEU A 33 5.91 -8.55 0.10
C LEU A 33 5.13 -9.66 -0.63
N ALA A 34 5.84 -10.62 -1.23
CA ALA A 34 5.20 -11.73 -1.92
C ALA A 34 4.40 -12.62 -0.95
N ASP A 35 4.94 -12.92 0.22
CA ASP A 35 4.26 -13.72 1.24
C ASP A 35 3.04 -12.98 1.82
N PHE A 36 3.17 -11.68 2.06
CA PHE A 36 2.05 -10.82 2.46
C PHE A 36 0.91 -10.84 1.43
N LEU A 37 1.23 -10.58 0.15
CA LEU A 37 0.22 -10.57 -0.92
C LEU A 37 -0.46 -11.94 -1.10
N ARG A 38 0.30 -13.04 -0.91
CA ARG A 38 -0.25 -14.40 -0.97
C ARG A 38 -1.19 -14.70 0.21
N ALA A 39 -0.93 -14.12 1.38
CA ALA A 39 -1.76 -14.27 2.57
C ALA A 39 -3.05 -13.44 2.50
N ALA A 40 -3.03 -12.32 1.78
CA ALA A 40 -4.15 -11.38 1.67
C ALA A 40 -5.26 -11.78 0.66
N ARG A 41 -5.56 -13.08 0.56
CA ARG A 41 -6.54 -13.60 -0.41
C ARG A 41 -7.93 -13.02 -0.18
N GLY A 42 -8.48 -12.37 -1.21
CA GLY A 42 -9.81 -11.74 -1.16
C GLY A 42 -9.91 -10.52 -0.23
N ALA A 43 -8.78 -9.98 0.23
CA ALA A 43 -8.73 -8.80 1.07
C ALA A 43 -8.35 -7.55 0.25
N ASP A 44 -8.76 -6.38 0.74
CA ASP A 44 -8.29 -5.10 0.23
C ASP A 44 -7.01 -4.72 0.98
N VAL A 45 -5.87 -4.69 0.29
CA VAL A 45 -4.57 -4.42 0.92
C VAL A 45 -4.10 -3.00 0.69
N THR A 46 -3.45 -2.43 1.70
CA THR A 46 -2.73 -1.15 1.63
C THR A 46 -1.24 -1.35 1.86
N ILE A 47 -0.45 -0.97 0.88
CA ILE A 47 1.00 -0.97 0.93
C ILE A 47 1.46 0.44 1.28
N ARG A 48 1.96 0.61 2.49
CA ARG A 48 2.64 1.83 2.89
C ARG A 48 4.03 1.86 2.32
N THR A 49 4.37 2.94 1.63
CA THR A 49 5.70 3.10 1.05
C THR A 49 6.34 4.37 1.57
N GLU A 50 7.61 4.27 1.94
CA GLU A 50 8.45 5.42 2.28
C GLU A 50 9.44 5.72 1.16
N LEU A 51 9.28 5.08 0.00
CA LEU A 51 10.16 5.23 -1.14
C LEU A 51 9.98 6.61 -1.80
N ASP A 52 11.07 7.38 -1.89
CA ASP A 52 11.17 8.58 -2.74
C ASP A 52 11.64 8.24 -4.18
N ARG A 53 11.41 7.00 -4.62
CA ARG A 53 11.71 6.54 -5.99
C ARG A 53 10.50 5.84 -6.58
N PRO A 54 10.40 5.75 -7.92
CA PRO A 54 9.44 4.86 -8.55
C PRO A 54 9.62 3.42 -8.03
N LEU A 55 8.52 2.66 -8.07
CA LEU A 55 8.60 1.22 -7.84
C LEU A 55 9.52 0.59 -8.89
N ALA A 56 10.43 -0.26 -8.43
CA ALA A 56 11.30 -1.02 -9.28
C ALA A 56 10.50 -2.11 -10.01
N THR A 57 11.00 -2.56 -11.15
CA THR A 57 10.32 -3.58 -11.96
C THR A 57 9.91 -4.83 -11.17
N PRO A 58 10.74 -5.39 -10.25
CA PRO A 58 10.32 -6.55 -9.45
C PRO A 58 9.15 -6.26 -8.50
N GLU A 59 9.12 -5.06 -7.90
CA GLU A 59 8.04 -4.62 -7.01
C GLU A 59 6.73 -4.55 -7.81
N VAL A 60 6.77 -3.89 -8.97
CA VAL A 60 5.61 -3.80 -9.87
C VAL A 60 5.14 -5.19 -10.34
N GLN A 61 6.06 -6.08 -10.71
CA GLN A 61 5.72 -7.43 -11.15
C GLN A 61 5.02 -8.23 -10.05
N LEU A 62 5.45 -8.11 -8.78
CA LEU A 62 4.78 -8.76 -7.65
C LEU A 62 3.35 -8.23 -7.45
N LEU A 63 3.17 -6.92 -7.50
CA LEU A 63 1.83 -6.31 -7.37
C LEU A 63 0.90 -6.76 -8.49
N LEU A 64 1.38 -6.77 -9.73
CA LEU A 64 0.59 -7.22 -10.87
C LEU A 64 0.27 -8.71 -10.82
N ALA A 65 1.22 -9.54 -10.39
CA ALA A 65 0.99 -10.95 -10.21
C ALA A 65 -0.11 -11.21 -9.16
N ALA A 66 -0.09 -10.47 -8.05
CA ALA A 66 -1.10 -10.56 -7.01
C ALA A 66 -2.50 -10.13 -7.50
N ILE A 67 -2.61 -9.00 -8.19
CA ILE A 67 -3.91 -8.49 -8.70
C ILE A 67 -4.49 -9.39 -9.79
N ARG A 68 -3.65 -10.06 -10.57
CA ARG A 68 -4.08 -10.98 -11.64
C ARG A 68 -4.36 -12.40 -11.15
N ASP A 69 -3.94 -12.75 -9.94
CA ASP A 69 -4.27 -14.04 -9.34
C ASP A 69 -5.74 -14.04 -8.91
N PRO A 70 -6.59 -14.95 -9.42
CA PRO A 70 -7.99 -15.06 -8.99
C PRO A 70 -8.14 -15.32 -7.49
N ALA A 71 -7.12 -15.89 -6.85
CA ALA A 71 -7.06 -16.11 -5.41
C ALA A 71 -6.28 -15.00 -4.67
N GLY A 72 -5.84 -13.96 -5.36
CA GLY A 72 -5.09 -12.83 -4.81
C GLY A 72 -5.96 -11.84 -4.02
N PRO A 73 -5.41 -10.68 -3.64
CA PRO A 73 -6.16 -9.61 -3.01
C PRO A 73 -7.25 -9.06 -3.94
N SER A 74 -8.36 -8.61 -3.35
CA SER A 74 -9.48 -7.98 -4.08
C SER A 74 -9.13 -6.59 -4.60
N ALA A 75 -8.32 -5.84 -3.85
CA ALA A 75 -7.78 -4.56 -4.27
C ALA A 75 -6.39 -4.34 -3.67
N VAL A 76 -5.55 -3.57 -4.38
CA VAL A 76 -4.23 -3.16 -3.89
C VAL A 76 -4.14 -1.64 -3.95
N ARG A 77 -3.86 -1.02 -2.80
CA ARG A 77 -3.61 0.40 -2.66
C ARG A 77 -2.16 0.65 -2.23
N VAL A 78 -1.56 1.73 -2.71
CA VAL A 78 -0.24 2.22 -2.27
C VAL A 78 -0.43 3.60 -1.63
N ALA A 79 -0.10 3.74 -0.34
CA ALA A 79 -0.35 4.97 0.42
C ALA A 79 0.54 5.10 1.68
N PRO A 80 1.23 6.21 1.95
CA PRO A 80 1.31 7.40 1.10
C PRO A 80 2.17 7.10 -0.12
N ALA A 81 1.76 7.57 -1.30
CA ALA A 81 2.57 7.43 -2.50
C ALA A 81 3.29 8.74 -2.81
N SER A 82 4.60 8.69 -3.00
CA SER A 82 5.32 9.86 -3.55
C SER A 82 4.84 10.14 -4.98
N GLY A 83 4.92 11.41 -5.41
CA GLY A 83 4.54 11.80 -6.78
C GLY A 83 5.32 11.02 -7.86
N ARG A 84 6.51 10.52 -7.54
CA ARG A 84 7.31 9.64 -8.40
C ARG A 84 6.71 8.25 -8.55
N ILE A 85 6.17 7.67 -7.48
CA ILE A 85 5.46 6.38 -7.53
C ILE A 85 4.17 6.52 -8.33
N ALA A 86 3.37 7.55 -8.02
CA ALA A 86 2.13 7.84 -8.74
C ALA A 86 2.39 8.00 -10.25
N SER A 87 3.40 8.80 -10.61
CA SER A 87 3.80 9.00 -12.01
C SER A 87 4.30 7.71 -12.66
N GLY A 88 5.11 6.91 -11.94
CA GLY A 88 5.62 5.63 -12.43
C GLY A 88 4.51 4.64 -12.74
N LEU A 89 3.53 4.49 -11.83
CA LEU A 89 2.37 3.63 -12.04
C LEU A 89 1.52 4.09 -13.23
N ARG A 90 1.29 5.40 -13.36
CA ARG A 90 0.54 5.97 -14.49
C ARG A 90 1.26 5.76 -15.83
N LEU A 91 2.58 5.91 -15.89
CA LEU A 91 3.36 5.65 -17.11
C LEU A 91 3.29 4.18 -17.54
N LEU A 92 3.11 3.27 -16.59
CA LEU A 92 2.92 1.84 -16.83
C LEU A 92 1.45 1.46 -17.08
N GLY A 93 0.52 2.41 -17.02
CA GLY A 93 -0.93 2.18 -17.18
C GLY A 93 -1.56 1.37 -16.05
N LEU A 94 -1.01 1.50 -14.83
CA LEU A 94 -1.42 0.71 -13.66
C LEU A 94 -2.31 1.49 -12.68
N ASP A 95 -2.64 2.74 -12.98
CA ASP A 95 -3.49 3.61 -12.18
C ASP A 95 -4.96 3.13 -12.09
N GLY A 96 -5.38 2.22 -12.98
CA GLY A 96 -6.67 1.52 -12.88
C GLY A 96 -6.62 0.18 -12.12
N CYS A 97 -5.43 -0.31 -11.79
CA CYS A 97 -5.25 -1.60 -11.09
C CYS A 97 -4.73 -1.43 -9.66
N ILE A 98 -3.94 -0.37 -9.44
CA ILE A 98 -3.34 -0.05 -8.15
C ILE A 98 -3.82 1.34 -7.76
N GLU A 99 -4.58 1.42 -6.67
CA GLU A 99 -5.01 2.70 -6.14
C GLU A 99 -3.84 3.44 -5.48
N VAL A 100 -3.75 4.74 -5.72
CA VAL A 100 -2.70 5.59 -5.17
C VAL A 100 -3.38 6.61 -4.26
N ALA A 101 -2.99 6.65 -2.98
CA ALA A 101 -3.50 7.64 -2.03
C ALA A 101 -2.37 8.43 -1.36
N ASP A 102 -2.65 9.71 -1.11
CA ASP A 102 -1.74 10.67 -0.45
C ASP A 102 -1.79 10.54 1.09
#